data_AF-A0A7V8YGL9-F1
#
_entry.id   AF-A0A7V8YGL9-F1
#
_cell.length_a   1.000
_cell.length_b   1.000
_cell.length_c   1.000
_cell.angle_alpha   90.00
_cell.angle_beta   90.00
_cell.angle_gamma   90.00
#
_symmetry.space_group_name_H-M   'P 1'
#
loop_
_entity.id
_entity.type
_entity.pdbx_description
1 polymer ?
#
loop_
_entity_poly.entity_id
_entity_poly.type
_entity_poly.pdbx_seq_one_letter_code
_entity_poly.pdbx_strand_id
1 'polypeptide(L)'
;MRDIPSMLDEPFRGSEAVALGLLTPGQLRGARYRRLFPDVYVRAEAANDLALMSRAAYALSRGTGVLGGYSAAEFWRTGCAPSGVPAEVIVPEGEMRTCPGLVVHRDVLASDEIRTVSGVPVTTALRTAYDLARWRPLVDAVVVLDALAGRAGFAPPEVLDLARRYPRAKGRRGLPRVVELADPHADSPMETRLRLLLVLGGLPAPVSQHPVTPNPLGSPVTGDDTQGCSTWAGGFTGSPPPTSYTVPTAPWRWFAAQPHHRVRHSA
;
A
#
# COMPACT_ATOMS: atom_id res chain seq x y z
N MET A 1 33.95 -3.04 -4.06
CA MET A 1 34.33 -2.23 -2.88
C MET A 1 33.36 -1.07 -2.85
N ARG A 2 32.35 -1.05 -1.96
CA ARG A 2 31.42 0.10 -1.87
C ARG A 2 32.16 1.23 -1.16
N ASP A 3 32.06 2.44 -1.69
CA ASP A 3 32.65 3.63 -1.07
C ASP A 3 32.08 3.84 0.34
N ILE A 4 32.97 3.92 1.33
CA ILE A 4 32.65 4.01 2.76
C ILE A 4 31.69 5.18 3.11
N PRO A 5 31.79 6.37 2.47
CA PRO A 5 30.82 7.45 2.68
C PRO A 5 29.38 7.09 2.28
N SER A 6 29.21 6.30 1.21
CA SER A 6 27.89 5.93 0.69
C SER A 6 27.16 4.91 1.58
N MET A 7 27.89 4.23 2.47
CA MET A 7 27.33 3.19 3.34
C MET A 7 26.53 3.78 4.51
N LEU A 8 26.82 5.02 4.89
CA LEU A 8 26.16 5.71 6.00
C LEU A 8 24.92 6.51 5.57
N ASP A 9 24.69 6.62 4.25
CA ASP A 9 23.50 7.26 3.68
C ASP A 9 22.26 6.34 3.72
N GLU A 10 22.48 5.03 3.81
CA GLU A 10 21.45 4.00 4.04
C GLU A 10 21.39 3.61 5.53
N PRO A 11 20.27 3.02 6.01
CA PRO A 11 20.21 2.52 7.38
C PRO A 11 21.32 1.51 7.68
N PHE A 12 22.07 1.77 8.74
CA PHE A 12 23.23 0.97 9.13
C PHE A 12 23.18 0.60 10.62
N ARG A 13 23.92 -0.44 11.01
CA ARG A 13 24.05 -0.84 12.40
C ARG A 13 25.11 -0.02 13.13
N GLY A 14 24.72 0.60 14.23
CA GLY A 14 25.61 1.45 15.03
C GLY A 14 26.79 0.66 15.60
N SER A 15 26.53 -0.51 16.15
CA SER A 15 27.55 -1.42 16.68
C SER A 15 28.58 -1.83 15.63
N GLU A 16 28.17 -2.12 14.40
CA GLU A 16 29.07 -2.49 13.30
C GLU A 16 29.90 -1.30 12.84
N ALA A 17 29.29 -0.12 12.65
CA ALA A 17 30.02 1.10 12.30
C ALA A 17 31.08 1.48 13.35
N VAL A 18 30.78 1.27 14.64
CA VAL A 18 31.73 1.49 15.73
C VAL A 18 32.84 0.43 15.74
N ALA A 19 32.49 -0.84 15.57
CA ALA A 19 33.47 -1.93 15.53
C ALA A 19 34.47 -1.80 14.37
N LEU A 20 34.02 -1.25 13.24
CA LEU A 20 34.86 -0.96 12.08
C LEU A 20 35.66 0.36 12.21
N GLY A 21 35.53 1.09 13.32
CA GLY A 21 36.23 2.37 13.55
C GLY A 21 35.71 3.53 12.68
N LEU A 22 34.57 3.35 12.00
CA LEU A 22 33.97 4.39 11.14
C LEU A 22 33.34 5.51 11.97
N LEU A 23 32.78 5.17 13.13
CA LEU A 23 32.12 6.10 14.03
C LEU A 23 32.44 5.78 15.50
N THR A 24 32.30 6.75 16.37
CA THR A 24 32.33 6.55 17.83
C THR A 24 30.91 6.48 18.41
N PRO A 25 30.72 5.83 19.57
CA PRO A 25 29.42 5.85 20.27
C PRO A 25 28.94 7.28 20.64
N GLY A 26 29.86 8.23 20.78
CA GLY A 26 29.54 9.65 20.97
C GLY A 26 28.95 10.28 19.71
N GLN A 27 29.52 9.99 18.54
CA GLN A 27 29.02 10.50 17.26
C GLN A 27 27.61 10.01 16.95
N LEU A 28 27.29 8.74 17.25
CA LEU A 28 25.93 8.18 17.08
C LEU A 28 24.86 8.85 17.96
N ARG A 29 25.25 9.46 19.08
CA ARG A 29 24.35 10.22 19.96
C ARG A 29 24.25 11.70 19.58
N GLY A 30 25.08 12.17 18.65
CA GLY A 30 25.08 13.54 18.17
C GLY A 30 23.99 13.82 17.14
N ALA A 31 23.82 15.10 16.78
CA ALA A 31 22.76 15.55 15.88
C ALA A 31 22.86 15.05 14.43
N ARG A 32 24.00 14.48 14.01
CA ARG A 32 24.22 14.00 12.64
C ARG A 32 23.48 12.69 12.32
N TYR A 33 23.09 11.94 13.35
CA TYR A 33 22.46 10.63 13.19
C TYR A 33 21.16 10.55 13.95
N ARG A 34 20.17 9.90 13.34
CA ARG A 34 18.89 9.55 13.95
C ARG A 34 18.83 8.05 14.14
N ARG A 35 18.47 7.61 15.35
CA ARG A 35 18.16 6.21 15.62
C ARG A 35 16.77 5.88 15.10
N LEU A 36 16.65 4.87 14.25
CA LEU A 36 15.37 4.39 13.71
C LEU A 36 14.82 3.22 14.54
N PHE A 37 15.69 2.25 14.85
CA PHE A 37 15.37 1.07 15.66
C PHE A 37 16.50 0.77 16.66
N PRO A 38 16.39 -0.26 17.51
CA PRO A 38 17.52 -0.66 18.33
C PRO A 38 18.76 -0.95 17.49
N ASP A 39 19.87 -0.27 17.79
CA ASP A 39 21.14 -0.43 17.07
C ASP A 39 21.12 -0.06 15.57
N VAL A 40 20.05 0.56 15.05
CA VAL A 40 19.96 0.98 13.64
C VAL A 40 19.82 2.48 13.54
N TYR A 41 20.70 3.08 12.74
CA TYR A 41 20.86 4.51 12.58
C TYR A 41 20.85 4.90 11.11
N VAL A 42 20.54 6.17 10.85
CA VAL A 42 20.66 6.82 9.56
C VAL A 42 21.13 8.26 9.78
N ARG A 43 21.64 8.93 8.75
CA ARG A 43 21.83 10.38 8.76
C ARG A 43 20.55 11.12 9.12
N ALA A 44 20.67 12.17 9.94
CA ALA A 44 19.53 12.92 10.45
C ALA A 44 18.69 13.59 9.34
N GLU A 45 19.33 13.92 8.21
CA GLU A 45 18.70 14.59 7.07
C GLU A 45 17.81 13.66 6.22
N ALA A 46 17.88 12.34 6.43
CA ALA A 46 17.14 11.38 5.62
C ALA A 46 15.61 11.50 5.83
N ALA A 47 14.87 11.43 4.72
CA ALA A 47 13.41 11.41 4.72
C ALA A 47 12.88 10.24 5.55
N ASN A 48 11.86 10.48 6.37
CA ASN A 48 11.30 9.45 7.24
C ASN A 48 10.07 8.80 6.58
N ASP A 49 10.32 7.95 5.60
CA ASP A 49 9.29 7.22 4.85
C ASP A 49 9.32 5.70 5.12
N LEU A 50 8.32 5.00 4.59
CA LEU A 50 8.19 3.55 4.76
C LEU A 50 9.35 2.80 4.10
N ALA A 51 9.89 3.28 2.99
CA ALA A 51 11.02 2.66 2.32
C ALA A 51 12.27 2.67 3.20
N LEU A 52 12.59 3.81 3.83
CA LEU A 52 13.68 3.94 4.78
C LEU A 52 13.47 3.02 5.99
N MET A 53 12.27 3.06 6.59
CA MET A 53 11.97 2.22 7.76
C MET A 53 12.04 0.72 7.42
N SER A 54 11.67 0.33 6.21
CA SER A 54 11.79 -1.05 5.74
C SER A 54 13.25 -1.48 5.58
N ARG A 55 14.11 -0.64 5.01
CA ARG A 55 15.56 -0.91 4.93
C ARG A 55 16.19 -1.00 6.32
N ALA A 56 15.76 -0.13 7.24
CA ALA A 56 16.20 -0.18 8.64
C ALA A 56 15.79 -1.49 9.33
N ALA A 57 14.59 -2.00 9.06
CA ALA A 57 14.13 -3.29 9.56
C ALA A 57 14.98 -4.44 9.02
N TYR A 58 15.32 -4.40 7.73
CA TYR A 58 16.22 -5.37 7.13
C TYR A 58 17.63 -5.33 7.74
N ALA A 59 18.21 -4.14 7.96
CA ALA A 59 19.50 -3.97 8.63
C ALA A 59 19.45 -4.51 10.08
N LEU A 60 18.36 -4.25 10.81
CA LEU A 60 18.16 -4.80 12.15
C LEU A 60 18.17 -6.34 12.15
N SER A 61 17.58 -6.95 11.12
CA SER A 61 17.55 -8.41 10.94
C SER A 61 18.91 -9.02 10.57
N ARG A 62 19.99 -8.23 10.43
CA ARG A 62 21.31 -8.68 9.98
C ARG A 62 21.27 -9.39 8.62
N GLY A 63 20.40 -8.92 7.75
CA GLY A 63 20.25 -9.48 6.41
C GLY A 63 19.45 -10.78 6.32
N THR A 64 18.89 -11.26 7.43
CA THR A 64 18.18 -12.56 7.48
C THR A 64 16.66 -12.45 7.29
N GLY A 65 16.08 -11.28 7.56
CA GLY A 65 14.64 -11.06 7.42
C GLY A 65 14.24 -10.76 5.98
N VAL A 66 13.00 -11.11 5.63
CA VAL A 66 12.39 -10.80 4.34
C VAL A 66 11.35 -9.71 4.55
N LEU A 67 11.39 -8.62 3.77
CA LEU A 67 10.34 -7.61 3.86
C LEU A 67 9.01 -8.21 3.41
N GLY A 68 7.98 -8.02 4.23
CA GLY A 68 6.63 -8.53 3.98
C GLY A 68 5.60 -7.43 4.10
N GLY A 69 4.33 -7.80 3.88
CA GLY A 69 3.20 -6.90 4.07
C GLY A 69 3.37 -5.53 3.39
N TYR A 70 3.09 -4.44 4.11
CA TYR A 70 3.17 -3.10 3.51
C TYR A 70 4.59 -2.68 3.14
N SER A 71 5.61 -3.18 3.84
CA SER A 71 7.02 -2.96 3.45
C SER A 71 7.35 -3.59 2.10
N ALA A 72 6.85 -4.80 1.82
CA ALA A 72 7.00 -5.40 0.50
C ALA A 72 6.20 -4.63 -0.56
N ALA A 73 4.95 -4.27 -0.27
CA ALA A 73 4.09 -3.53 -1.21
C ALA A 73 4.69 -2.18 -1.64
N GLU A 74 5.39 -1.50 -0.73
CA GLU A 74 6.16 -0.28 -1.01
C GLU A 74 7.29 -0.55 -2.03
N PHE A 75 8.02 -1.64 -1.87
CA PHE A 75 9.09 -2.02 -2.79
C PHE A 75 8.57 -2.45 -4.17
N TRP A 76 7.33 -2.94 -4.24
CA TRP A 76 6.61 -3.17 -5.50
C TRP A 76 6.10 -1.87 -6.15
N ARG A 77 6.25 -0.71 -5.48
CA ARG A 77 5.82 0.62 -5.95
C ARG A 77 4.35 0.68 -6.31
N THR A 78 3.51 0.10 -5.44
CA THR A 78 2.06 0.06 -5.61
C THR A 78 1.35 1.29 -5.09
N GLY A 79 1.98 2.05 -4.17
CA GLY A 79 1.36 3.22 -3.54
C GLY A 79 0.14 2.91 -2.67
N CYS A 80 -0.10 1.63 -2.34
CA CYS A 80 -1.28 1.20 -1.61
C CYS A 80 -1.10 1.19 -0.08
N ALA A 81 0.11 1.38 0.41
CA ALA A 81 0.41 1.45 1.83
C ALA A 81 -0.17 2.73 2.45
N PRO A 82 -0.97 2.64 3.53
CA PRO A 82 -1.42 3.82 4.25
C PRO A 82 -0.24 4.62 4.84
N SER A 83 -0.43 5.92 5.03
CA SER A 83 0.57 6.76 5.68
C SER A 83 0.80 6.34 7.14
N GLY A 84 2.06 6.33 7.58
CA GLY A 84 2.43 6.06 8.96
C GLY A 84 2.34 4.59 9.39
N VAL A 85 2.14 3.64 8.46
CA VAL A 85 2.22 2.21 8.80
C VAL A 85 3.63 1.83 9.25
N PRO A 86 3.77 0.90 10.22
CA PRO A 86 5.07 0.40 10.62
C PRO A 86 5.73 -0.41 9.50
N ALA A 87 7.05 -0.50 9.54
CA ALA A 87 7.78 -1.45 8.70
C ALA A 87 7.43 -2.89 9.11
N GLU A 88 7.38 -3.79 8.13
CA GLU A 88 6.96 -5.18 8.29
C GLU A 88 8.03 -6.12 7.75
N VAL A 89 8.48 -7.04 8.61
CA VAL A 89 9.47 -8.06 8.26
C VAL A 89 8.95 -9.43 8.65
N ILE A 90 9.21 -10.41 7.79
CA ILE A 90 8.95 -11.82 8.03
C ILE A 90 10.28 -12.49 8.35
N VAL A 91 10.32 -13.18 9.48
CA VAL A 91 11.45 -14.02 9.88
C VAL A 91 10.94 -15.42 10.17
N PRO A 92 11.61 -16.49 9.69
CA PRO A 92 11.16 -17.86 9.97
C PRO A 92 11.29 -18.17 11.47
N GLU A 93 12.43 -17.83 12.06
CA GLU A 93 12.76 -17.99 13.47
C GLU A 93 13.69 -16.85 13.93
N GLY A 94 13.86 -16.67 15.24
CA GLY A 94 14.88 -15.79 15.79
C GLY A 94 14.40 -14.81 16.86
N GLU A 95 15.38 -14.06 17.39
CA GLU A 95 15.22 -13.15 18.53
C GLU A 95 14.68 -11.77 18.16
N MET A 96 14.48 -11.48 16.87
CA MET A 96 13.97 -10.19 16.44
C MET A 96 12.57 -9.95 17.03
N ARG A 97 12.42 -8.85 17.76
CA ARG A 97 11.18 -8.47 18.45
C ARG A 97 10.55 -7.28 17.76
N THR A 98 9.22 -7.28 17.74
CA THR A 98 8.41 -6.09 17.44
C THR A 98 8.82 -4.94 18.35
N CYS A 99 8.94 -3.75 17.79
CA CYS A 99 9.20 -2.51 18.51
C CYS A 99 8.42 -1.36 17.85
N PRO A 100 8.37 -0.15 18.45
CA PRO A 100 7.70 0.98 17.82
C PRO A 100 8.20 1.20 16.37
N GLY A 101 7.27 1.30 15.42
CA GLY A 101 7.58 1.46 14.00
C GLY A 101 7.98 0.17 13.25
N LEU A 102 7.98 -0.99 13.90
CA LEU A 102 8.35 -2.28 13.29
C LEU A 102 7.50 -3.44 13.79
N VAL A 103 6.84 -4.13 12.88
CA VAL A 103 6.11 -5.37 13.14
C VAL A 103 6.91 -6.56 12.60
N VAL A 104 7.13 -7.55 13.46
CA VAL A 104 7.81 -8.80 13.10
C VAL A 104 6.77 -9.92 12.97
N HIS A 105 6.65 -10.46 11.77
CA HIS A 105 5.84 -11.64 11.48
C HIS A 105 6.70 -12.90 11.53
N ARG A 106 6.19 -13.94 12.20
CA ARG A 106 6.81 -15.26 12.22
C ARG A 106 6.05 -16.17 11.26
N ASP A 107 6.61 -16.37 10.08
CA ASP A 107 6.03 -17.23 9.05
C ASP A 107 7.15 -17.87 8.22
N VAL A 108 6.86 -19.03 7.65
CA VAL A 108 7.80 -19.74 6.77
C VAL A 108 7.48 -19.39 5.33
N LEU A 109 8.49 -18.90 4.62
CA LEU A 109 8.42 -18.54 3.21
C LEU A 109 9.06 -19.64 2.37
N ALA A 110 8.37 -20.08 1.32
CA ALA A 110 8.98 -20.93 0.31
C ALA A 110 9.97 -20.10 -0.53
N SER A 111 10.98 -20.75 -1.12
CA SER A 111 12.02 -20.03 -1.89
C SER A 111 11.47 -19.34 -3.13
N ASP A 112 10.39 -19.85 -3.72
CA ASP A 112 9.67 -19.24 -4.85
C ASP A 112 8.78 -18.06 -4.44
N GLU A 113 8.69 -17.76 -3.15
CA GLU A 113 7.88 -16.66 -2.59
C GLU A 113 8.74 -15.46 -2.16
N ILE A 114 10.04 -15.50 -2.43
CA ILE A 114 11.01 -14.46 -2.11
C ILE A 114 11.64 -13.94 -3.40
N ARG A 115 11.76 -12.62 -3.52
CA ARG A 115 12.48 -11.94 -4.60
C ARG A 115 13.41 -10.89 -4.03
N THR A 116 14.54 -10.63 -4.67
CA THR A 116 15.39 -9.48 -4.32
C THR A 116 14.98 -8.25 -5.12
N VAL A 117 14.67 -7.14 -4.43
CA VAL A 117 14.39 -5.84 -5.03
C VAL A 117 15.32 -4.81 -4.39
N SER A 118 16.09 -4.09 -5.21
CA SER A 118 17.04 -3.07 -4.73
C SER A 118 18.02 -3.57 -3.65
N GLY A 119 18.46 -4.82 -3.78
CA GLY A 119 19.40 -5.47 -2.86
C GLY A 119 18.79 -6.00 -1.55
N VAL A 120 17.46 -5.94 -1.40
CA VAL A 120 16.74 -6.40 -0.20
C VAL A 120 15.79 -7.54 -0.56
N PRO A 121 15.75 -8.65 0.20
CA PRO A 121 14.75 -9.70 0.02
C PRO A 121 13.37 -9.20 0.42
N VAL A 122 12.41 -9.37 -0.49
CA VAL A 122 11.00 -9.02 -0.33
C VAL A 122 10.13 -10.22 -0.70
N THR A 123 8.91 -10.32 -0.16
CA THR A 123 7.96 -11.33 -0.66
C THR A 123 7.56 -11.03 -2.12
N THR A 124 7.29 -12.09 -2.90
CA THR A 124 6.71 -11.93 -4.24
C THR A 124 5.38 -11.18 -4.16
N ALA A 125 4.98 -10.45 -5.21
CA ALA A 125 3.74 -9.69 -5.20
C ALA A 125 2.52 -10.54 -4.83
N LEU A 126 2.43 -11.77 -5.35
CA LEU A 126 1.38 -12.73 -5.00
C LEU A 126 1.43 -13.12 -3.51
N ARG A 127 2.62 -13.37 -2.95
CA ARG A 127 2.79 -13.67 -1.52
C ARG A 127 2.45 -12.47 -0.65
N THR A 128 2.88 -11.26 -1.04
CA THR A 128 2.53 -10.00 -0.35
C THR A 128 1.01 -9.80 -0.32
N ALA A 129 0.33 -10.03 -1.44
CA ALA A 129 -1.12 -9.91 -1.54
C ALA A 129 -1.84 -10.94 -0.63
N TYR A 130 -1.39 -12.19 -0.65
CA TYR A 130 -1.90 -13.25 0.23
C TYR A 130 -1.75 -12.91 1.71
N ASP A 131 -0.57 -12.43 2.13
CA ASP A 131 -0.30 -12.06 3.51
C ASP A 131 -1.17 -10.88 3.95
N LEU A 132 -1.24 -9.81 3.17
CA LEU A 132 -2.06 -8.65 3.50
C LEU A 132 -3.56 -8.95 3.48
N ALA A 133 -4.02 -9.80 2.56
CA ALA A 133 -5.40 -10.25 2.53
C ALA A 133 -5.80 -11.06 3.78
N ARG A 134 -4.84 -11.67 4.47
CA ARG A 134 -5.05 -12.36 5.76
C ARG A 134 -4.93 -11.45 6.96
N TRP A 135 -4.06 -10.44 6.89
CA TRP A 135 -3.66 -9.63 8.04
C TRP A 135 -4.48 -8.34 8.18
N ARG A 136 -5.09 -7.86 7.10
CA ARG A 136 -5.77 -6.55 7.06
C ARG A 136 -7.30 -6.68 7.04
N PRO A 137 -8.01 -5.63 7.50
CA PRO A 137 -9.45 -5.52 7.30
C PRO A 137 -9.83 -5.62 5.82
N LEU A 138 -11.06 -6.05 5.54
CA LEU A 138 -11.55 -6.37 4.20
C LEU A 138 -11.24 -5.28 3.15
N VAL A 139 -11.53 -4.02 3.45
CA VAL A 139 -11.33 -2.91 2.49
C VAL A 139 -9.85 -2.74 2.13
N ASP A 140 -8.98 -2.71 3.13
CA ASP A 140 -7.54 -2.57 2.87
C ASP A 140 -6.97 -3.82 2.19
N ALA A 141 -7.47 -5.01 2.54
CA ALA A 141 -7.10 -6.26 1.88
C ALA A 141 -7.40 -6.23 0.38
N VAL A 142 -8.59 -5.74 -0.02
CA VAL A 142 -8.96 -5.61 -1.44
C VAL A 142 -8.14 -4.53 -2.13
N VAL A 143 -7.93 -3.36 -1.50
CA VAL A 143 -7.08 -2.29 -2.03
C VAL A 143 -5.69 -2.79 -2.39
N VAL A 144 -5.06 -3.56 -1.50
CA VAL A 144 -3.71 -4.07 -1.77
C VAL A 144 -3.74 -5.19 -2.80
N LEU A 145 -4.77 -6.05 -2.79
CA LEU A 145 -4.93 -7.09 -3.80
C LEU A 145 -5.05 -6.49 -5.20
N ASP A 146 -5.93 -5.49 -5.40
CA ASP A 146 -6.10 -4.79 -6.68
C ASP A 146 -4.78 -4.17 -7.14
N ALA A 147 -4.12 -3.42 -6.26
CA ALA A 147 -2.88 -2.72 -6.59
C ALA A 147 -1.73 -3.67 -6.95
N LEU A 148 -1.56 -4.79 -6.21
CA LEU A 148 -0.52 -5.77 -6.50
C LEU A 148 -0.84 -6.60 -7.75
N ALA A 149 -2.10 -6.99 -7.94
CA ALA A 149 -2.55 -7.73 -9.11
C ALA A 149 -2.36 -6.91 -10.39
N GLY A 150 -2.81 -5.64 -10.40
CA GLY A 150 -2.59 -4.74 -11.53
C GLY A 150 -1.11 -4.46 -11.80
N ARG A 151 -0.29 -4.29 -10.75
CA ARG A 151 1.14 -3.98 -10.87
C ARG A 151 2.00 -5.17 -11.33
N ALA A 152 1.66 -6.38 -10.90
CA ALA A 152 2.46 -7.58 -11.14
C ALA A 152 1.84 -8.55 -12.16
N GLY A 153 0.59 -8.33 -12.57
CA GLY A 153 -0.08 -9.08 -13.64
C GLY A 153 -0.55 -10.48 -13.26
N PHE A 154 -0.88 -10.73 -11.99
CA PHE A 154 -1.49 -11.99 -11.55
C PHE A 154 -3.00 -11.84 -11.37
N ALA A 155 -3.76 -12.92 -11.52
CA ALA A 155 -5.20 -12.93 -11.33
C ALA A 155 -5.55 -13.06 -9.83
N PRO A 156 -6.52 -12.29 -9.29
CA PRO A 156 -6.90 -12.38 -7.87
C PRO A 156 -7.20 -13.80 -7.34
N PRO A 157 -7.81 -14.72 -8.10
CA PRO A 157 -8.00 -16.11 -7.67
C PRO A 157 -6.71 -16.88 -7.35
N GLU A 158 -5.56 -16.51 -7.91
CA GLU A 158 -4.28 -17.15 -7.62
C GLU A 158 -3.89 -17.04 -6.13
N VAL A 159 -4.40 -16.04 -5.41
CA VAL A 159 -4.25 -15.93 -3.95
C VAL A 159 -4.87 -17.12 -3.24
N LEU A 160 -5.99 -17.66 -3.74
CA LEU A 160 -6.63 -18.85 -3.18
C LEU A 160 -5.85 -20.12 -3.50
N ASP A 161 -5.21 -20.19 -4.67
CA ASP A 161 -4.33 -21.30 -5.04
C ASP A 161 -3.10 -21.32 -4.12
N LEU A 162 -2.47 -20.16 -3.89
CA LEU A 162 -1.37 -20.03 -2.93
C LEU A 162 -1.81 -20.41 -1.52
N ALA A 163 -3.02 -20.02 -1.10
CA ALA A 163 -3.56 -20.35 0.21
C ALA A 163 -3.65 -21.86 0.49
N ARG A 164 -3.73 -22.70 -0.55
CA ARG A 164 -3.73 -24.18 -0.41
C ARG A 164 -2.42 -24.71 0.16
N ARG A 165 -1.29 -24.02 -0.07
CA ARG A 165 0.02 -24.40 0.49
C ARG A 165 0.08 -24.24 2.02
N TYR A 166 -0.80 -23.41 2.59
CA TYR A 166 -0.80 -23.02 4.00
C TYR A 166 -2.16 -23.30 4.68
N PRO A 167 -2.58 -24.56 4.82
CA PRO A 167 -3.92 -24.89 5.33
C PRO A 167 -4.16 -24.43 6.78
N ARG A 168 -3.10 -24.28 7.58
CA ARG A 168 -3.16 -23.89 9.00
C ARG A 168 -2.92 -22.40 9.24
N ALA A 169 -2.73 -21.61 8.19
CA ALA A 169 -2.53 -20.17 8.31
C ALA A 169 -3.74 -19.47 8.93
N LYS A 170 -3.49 -18.63 9.95
CA LYS A 170 -4.51 -17.76 10.54
C LYS A 170 -4.98 -16.71 9.52
N GLY A 171 -6.25 -16.27 9.64
CA GLY A 171 -6.81 -15.22 8.79
C GLY A 171 -7.32 -15.65 7.41
N ARG A 172 -7.13 -16.93 7.02
CA ARG A 172 -7.52 -17.42 5.68
C ARG A 172 -9.01 -17.42 5.36
N ARG A 173 -9.88 -17.36 6.38
CA ARG A 173 -11.35 -17.47 6.20
C ARG A 173 -11.95 -16.32 5.37
N GLY A 174 -11.33 -15.14 5.40
CA GLY A 174 -11.78 -13.97 4.65
C GLY A 174 -11.31 -13.92 3.19
N LEU A 175 -10.34 -14.76 2.79
CA LEU A 175 -9.73 -14.70 1.46
C LEU A 175 -10.74 -14.84 0.31
N PRO A 176 -11.72 -15.77 0.35
CA PRO A 176 -12.71 -15.86 -0.73
C PRO A 176 -13.48 -14.55 -0.94
N ARG A 177 -13.82 -13.86 0.16
CA ARG A 177 -14.55 -12.59 0.11
C ARG A 177 -13.68 -11.44 -0.42
N VAL A 178 -12.39 -11.43 -0.08
CA VAL A 178 -11.44 -10.45 -0.62
C VAL A 178 -11.30 -10.64 -2.14
N VAL A 179 -11.14 -11.88 -2.60
CA VAL A 179 -11.02 -12.21 -4.03
C VAL A 179 -12.30 -11.92 -4.81
N GLU A 180 -13.47 -12.21 -4.24
CA GLU A 180 -14.77 -11.88 -4.85
C GLU A 180 -14.94 -10.38 -5.09
N LEU A 181 -14.38 -9.55 -4.20
CA LEU A 181 -14.46 -8.10 -4.28
C LEU A 181 -13.31 -7.46 -5.04
N ALA A 182 -12.32 -8.22 -5.50
CA ALA A 182 -11.16 -7.69 -6.19
C ALA A 182 -11.51 -7.23 -7.61
N ASP A 183 -10.91 -6.13 -8.04
CA ASP A 183 -10.89 -5.66 -9.41
C ASP A 183 -9.48 -5.18 -9.76
N PRO A 184 -8.69 -5.99 -10.49
CA PRO A 184 -7.29 -5.65 -10.79
C PRO A 184 -7.14 -4.46 -11.76
N HIS A 185 -8.24 -3.92 -12.30
CA HIS A 185 -8.24 -2.76 -13.20
C HIS A 185 -8.39 -1.42 -12.45
N ALA A 186 -8.47 -1.44 -11.12
CA ALA A 186 -8.49 -0.21 -10.34
C ALA A 186 -7.13 0.51 -10.44
N ASP A 187 -7.15 1.77 -10.90
CA ASP A 187 -5.93 2.56 -11.12
C ASP A 187 -5.40 3.20 -9.83
N SER A 188 -6.22 3.25 -8.78
CA SER A 188 -5.81 3.84 -7.52
C SER A 188 -6.46 3.19 -6.28
N PRO A 189 -5.78 3.24 -5.12
CA PRO A 189 -6.37 2.83 -3.84
C PRO A 189 -7.66 3.56 -3.45
N MET A 190 -7.89 4.78 -3.96
CA MET A 190 -9.12 5.54 -3.70
C MET A 190 -10.27 5.08 -4.58
N GLU A 191 -9.99 4.69 -5.83
CA GLU A 191 -10.98 4.09 -6.73
C GLU A 191 -11.51 2.79 -6.13
N THR A 192 -10.64 1.88 -5.68
CA THR A 192 -11.05 0.64 -5.01
C THR A 192 -11.92 0.93 -3.77
N ARG A 193 -11.54 1.91 -2.94
CA ARG A 193 -12.32 2.28 -1.75
C ARG A 193 -13.71 2.82 -2.11
N LEU A 194 -13.80 3.67 -3.12
CA LEU A 194 -15.07 4.19 -3.61
C LEU A 194 -15.95 3.05 -4.15
N ARG A 195 -15.39 2.16 -4.98
CA ARG A 195 -16.09 0.97 -5.49
C ARG A 195 -16.64 0.11 -4.37
N LEU A 196 -15.84 -0.17 -3.35
CA LEU A 196 -16.27 -0.96 -2.19
C LEU A 196 -17.32 -0.24 -1.34
N LEU A 197 -17.24 1.08 -1.19
CA LEU A 197 -18.28 1.86 -0.50
C LEU A 197 -19.65 1.66 -1.16
N LEU A 198 -19.70 1.68 -2.50
CA LEU A 198 -20.92 1.46 -3.27
C LEU A 198 -21.42 0.01 -3.15
N VAL A 199 -20.55 -0.96 -3.43
CA VAL A 199 -20.91 -2.39 -3.42
C VAL A 199 -21.34 -2.87 -2.04
N LEU A 200 -20.61 -2.50 -0.98
CA LEU A 200 -20.97 -2.85 0.39
C LEU A 200 -22.20 -2.09 0.89
N GLY A 201 -22.53 -0.96 0.26
CA GLY A 201 -23.77 -0.21 0.47
C GLY A 201 -24.99 -0.80 -0.25
N GLY A 202 -24.85 -1.90 -1.00
CA GLY A 202 -25.92 -2.57 -1.72
C GLY A 202 -26.21 -2.01 -3.12
N LEU A 203 -25.36 -1.10 -3.62
CA LEU A 203 -25.43 -0.64 -4.99
C LEU A 203 -24.73 -1.63 -5.94
N PRO A 204 -25.14 -1.67 -7.23
CA PRO A 204 -24.43 -2.49 -8.21
C PRO A 204 -22.97 -2.04 -8.34
N ALA A 205 -22.08 -2.99 -8.63
CA ALA A 205 -20.68 -2.69 -8.84
C ALA A 205 -20.52 -1.74 -10.05
N PRO A 206 -19.86 -0.58 -9.88
CA PRO A 206 -19.51 0.25 -11.03
C PRO A 206 -18.51 -0.51 -11.90
N VAL A 207 -18.60 -0.32 -13.22
CA VAL A 207 -17.56 -0.83 -14.13
C VAL A 207 -16.37 0.13 -14.02
N SER A 208 -15.22 -0.38 -13.60
CA SER A 208 -13.96 0.37 -13.64
C SER A 208 -13.54 0.65 -15.09
N GLN A 209 -12.86 1.76 -15.33
CA GLN A 209 -12.35 2.17 -16.65
C GLN A 209 -13.42 2.38 -17.73
N HIS A 210 -14.59 2.92 -17.38
CA HIS A 210 -15.59 3.32 -18.37
C HIS A 210 -15.00 4.36 -19.34
N PRO A 211 -14.98 4.10 -20.67
CA PRO A 211 -14.40 5.02 -21.64
C PRO A 211 -15.22 6.31 -21.68
N VAL A 212 -14.60 7.42 -21.26
CA VAL A 212 -15.17 8.76 -21.42
C VAL A 212 -14.81 9.25 -22.82
N THR A 213 -15.76 9.15 -23.75
CA THR A 213 -15.60 9.81 -25.04
C THR A 213 -15.66 11.33 -24.83
N PRO A 214 -14.72 12.12 -25.40
CA PRO A 214 -14.80 13.57 -25.33
C PRO A 214 -16.16 14.02 -25.85
N ASN A 215 -16.78 14.96 -25.12
CA ASN A 215 -18.07 15.52 -25.50
C ASN A 215 -17.98 16.02 -26.96
N PRO A 216 -18.86 15.60 -27.87
CA PRO A 216 -18.87 16.11 -29.25
C PRO A 216 -19.14 17.61 -29.35
N LEU A 217 -19.55 18.26 -28.25
CA LEU A 217 -19.71 19.72 -28.13
C LEU A 217 -18.50 20.43 -27.49
N GLY A 218 -17.40 19.74 -27.21
CA GLY A 218 -16.15 20.34 -26.77
C GLY A 218 -15.37 20.90 -27.95
N SER A 219 -15.53 22.20 -28.23
CA SER A 219 -14.67 22.92 -29.18
C SER A 219 -13.19 22.67 -28.90
N PRO A 220 -12.31 22.65 -29.93
CA PRO A 220 -10.88 22.59 -29.70
C PRO A 220 -10.48 23.84 -28.90
N VAL A 221 -9.85 23.63 -27.75
CA VAL A 221 -9.15 24.71 -27.04
C VAL A 221 -7.86 24.97 -27.81
N THR A 222 -7.95 25.73 -28.90
CA THR A 222 -6.79 26.39 -29.48
C THR A 222 -6.61 27.72 -28.74
N GLY A 223 -5.45 27.88 -28.11
CA GLY A 223 -5.01 29.17 -27.60
C GLY A 223 -4.82 30.19 -28.73
N ASP A 224 -4.72 31.45 -28.30
CA ASP A 224 -4.66 32.69 -29.09
C ASP A 224 -5.94 33.07 -29.83
N ASP A 225 -6.71 34.00 -29.26
CA ASP A 225 -6.74 35.37 -29.79
C ASP A 225 -7.69 36.28 -29.01
N THR A 226 -7.16 37.47 -28.76
CA THR A 226 -7.82 38.73 -28.42
C THR A 226 -9.10 39.03 -29.23
N GLN A 227 -10.07 39.65 -28.54
CA GLN A 227 -11.14 40.51 -29.08
C GLN A 227 -12.32 39.84 -29.82
N GLY A 228 -13.53 40.29 -29.46
CA GLY A 228 -14.61 40.45 -30.44
C GLY A 228 -15.89 39.68 -30.15
N CYS A 229 -16.74 40.28 -29.32
CA CYS A 229 -18.18 40.03 -29.31
C CYS A 229 -18.78 40.30 -30.71
N SER A 230 -19.49 39.35 -31.31
CA SER A 230 -20.81 39.60 -31.92
C SER A 230 -21.44 38.36 -32.58
N THR A 231 -22.73 38.19 -32.30
CA THR A 231 -23.78 37.53 -33.12
C THR A 231 -23.67 36.04 -33.43
N TRP A 232 -24.44 35.24 -32.69
CA TRP A 232 -24.99 33.97 -33.18
C TRP A 232 -26.48 34.13 -33.46
N ALA A 233 -26.85 34.09 -34.74
CA ALA A 233 -28.20 33.83 -35.22
C ALA A 233 -28.16 32.51 -36.01
N GLY A 234 -28.91 31.50 -35.57
CA GLY A 234 -29.03 30.22 -36.27
C GLY A 234 -29.79 29.19 -35.45
N GLY A 235 -31.01 28.85 -35.86
CA GLY A 235 -31.99 28.07 -35.11
C GLY A 235 -31.66 26.57 -34.98
N PHE A 236 -32.06 26.00 -33.84
CA PHE A 236 -32.20 24.57 -33.60
C PHE A 236 -33.58 24.09 -34.06
N THR A 237 -33.64 23.16 -35.01
CA THR A 237 -34.81 22.30 -35.23
C THR A 237 -34.41 20.85 -35.06
N GLY A 238 -34.77 20.27 -33.92
CA GLY A 238 -34.62 18.84 -33.63
C GLY A 238 -35.18 18.49 -32.25
N SER A 239 -36.25 17.69 -32.23
CA SER A 239 -36.92 17.26 -30.99
C SER A 239 -36.03 16.32 -30.15
N PRO A 240 -36.08 16.39 -28.81
CA PRO A 240 -35.34 15.48 -27.94
C PRO A 240 -36.02 14.10 -27.83
N PRO A 241 -35.28 13.00 -27.64
CA PRO A 241 -35.87 11.71 -27.27
C PRO A 241 -36.33 11.70 -25.80
N PRO A 242 -37.30 10.85 -25.42
CA PRO A 242 -37.91 10.89 -24.09
C PRO A 242 -36.98 10.32 -23.01
N THR A 243 -36.71 11.13 -22.00
CA THR A 243 -36.04 10.77 -20.75
C THR A 243 -37.02 10.08 -19.80
N SER A 244 -36.74 8.85 -19.38
CA SER A 244 -37.30 8.31 -18.14
C SER A 244 -36.25 7.49 -17.41
N TYR A 245 -35.51 8.16 -16.52
CA TYR A 245 -34.74 7.51 -15.46
C TYR A 245 -35.50 7.73 -14.15
N THR A 246 -35.95 6.64 -13.53
CA THR A 246 -36.55 6.67 -12.19
C THR A 246 -35.47 6.28 -11.19
N VAL A 247 -35.09 7.24 -10.32
CA VAL A 247 -34.19 6.98 -9.18
C VAL A 247 -35.04 6.41 -8.04
N PRO A 248 -34.71 5.22 -7.47
CA PRO A 248 -35.39 4.75 -6.28
C PRO A 248 -35.00 5.61 -5.07
N THR A 249 -35.97 6.27 -4.44
CA THR A 249 -35.80 7.01 -3.20
C THR A 249 -35.82 6.05 -2.01
N ALA A 250 -34.68 5.44 -1.70
CA ALA A 250 -34.46 4.81 -0.39
C ALA A 250 -33.88 5.86 0.58
N PRO A 251 -34.45 6.03 1.80
CA PRO A 251 -33.97 7.02 2.74
C PRO A 251 -32.59 6.65 3.28
N TRP A 252 -31.60 7.46 2.93
CA TRP A 252 -30.25 7.46 3.49
C TRP A 252 -30.32 7.73 5.00
N ARG A 253 -29.89 6.78 5.82
CA ARG A 253 -29.57 7.01 7.24
C ARG A 253 -28.12 6.61 7.45
N TRP A 254 -27.24 7.62 7.54
CA TRP A 254 -25.86 7.44 7.99
C TRP A 254 -25.61 8.20 9.30
N PHE A 255 -24.73 7.62 10.11
CA PHE A 255 -24.10 8.08 11.35
C PHE A 255 -24.95 8.18 12.62
N ALA A 256 -24.94 7.10 13.41
CA ALA A 256 -24.89 7.21 14.87
C ALA A 256 -23.47 6.80 15.31
N ALA A 257 -22.76 7.73 15.94
CA ALA A 257 -21.46 7.53 16.55
C ALA A 257 -21.53 6.38 17.58
N GLN A 258 -20.57 5.45 17.53
CA GLN A 258 -20.34 4.52 18.64
C GLN A 258 -19.25 5.08 19.57
N PRO A 259 -19.44 5.02 20.90
CA PRO A 259 -18.59 5.69 21.87
C PRO A 259 -17.24 5.00 22.08
N HIS A 260 -16.23 5.81 22.34
CA HIS A 260 -14.88 5.42 22.72
C HIS A 260 -14.89 4.47 23.95
N HIS A 261 -14.32 3.27 23.79
CA HIS A 261 -13.98 2.41 24.92
C HIS A 261 -12.80 3.03 25.70
N ARG A 262 -13.04 3.35 26.97
CA ARG A 262 -12.00 3.73 27.95
C ARG A 262 -11.05 2.56 28.20
N VAL A 263 -9.75 2.84 28.08
CA VAL A 263 -8.66 2.01 28.60
C VAL A 263 -8.72 2.03 30.13
N ARG A 264 -8.79 0.86 30.77
CA ARG A 264 -8.50 0.71 32.20
C ARG A 264 -7.01 0.43 32.37
N HIS A 265 -6.33 1.31 33.09
CA HIS A 265 -5.02 1.02 33.68
C HIS A 265 -5.21 0.13 34.90
N SER A 266 -4.44 -0.95 34.98
CA SER A 266 -4.21 -1.68 36.23
C SER A 266 -2.89 -1.22 36.82
N ALA A 267 -2.93 -0.84 38.09
CA ALA A 267 -1.77 -0.66 38.96
C ALA A 267 -1.21 -2.03 39.39
#